data_AF-A0A956VYK2-F1
#
_entry.id   AF-A0A956VYK2-F1
#
_cell.length_a   1.000
_cell.length_b   1.000
_cell.length_c   1.000
_cell.angle_alpha   90.00
_cell.angle_beta   90.00
_cell.angle_gamma   90.00
#
_symmetry.space_group_name_H-M   'P 1'
#
loop_
_entity.id
_entity.type
_entity.pdbx_description
1 polymer ?
#
loop_
_entity_poly.entity_id
_entity_poly.type
_entity_poly.pdbx_seq_one_letter_code
_entity_poly.pdbx_strand_id
1 'polypeptide(L)'
;MPHVAALYRYPVKGFTPETPDSLFVQPDGRIRGDRVLAFRFGNAVEPLIRDGLNYWPKAEGLAMQDFPGIGPLQLRFDEEQQRLHIQHNGDVLVDAGLDEKGRALLCDRVAAYVLETPEG
;
A
#
# COMPACT_ATOMS: atom_id res chain seq x y z
N MET A 1 -29.84 -9.39 -14.35
CA MET A 1 -29.52 -9.52 -12.91
C MET A 1 -28.14 -8.91 -12.68
N PRO A 2 -27.95 -8.08 -11.64
CA PRO A 2 -26.62 -7.61 -11.29
C PRO A 2 -25.75 -8.80 -10.82
N HIS A 3 -24.46 -8.75 -11.13
CA HIS A 3 -23.46 -9.71 -10.67
C HIS A 3 -22.15 -8.97 -10.35
N VAL A 4 -21.31 -9.56 -9.51
CA VAL A 4 -19.97 -9.04 -9.22
C VAL A 4 -19.07 -9.38 -10.40
N ALA A 5 -18.55 -8.35 -11.10
CA ALA A 5 -17.65 -8.55 -12.24
C ALA A 5 -16.18 -8.72 -11.83
N ALA A 6 -15.77 -8.09 -10.72
CA ALA A 6 -14.42 -8.17 -10.18
C ALA A 6 -14.42 -7.72 -8.71
N LEU A 7 -13.39 -8.15 -7.99
CA LEU A 7 -13.08 -7.71 -6.63
C LEU A 7 -11.69 -7.07 -6.62
N TYR A 8 -11.52 -6.05 -5.79
CA TYR A 8 -10.28 -5.32 -5.65
C TYR A 8 -10.00 -5.08 -4.17
N ARG A 9 -8.74 -5.29 -3.76
CA ARG A 9 -8.24 -4.89 -2.45
C ARG A 9 -7.03 -3.99 -2.63
N TYR A 10 -6.98 -2.90 -1.87
CA TYR A 10 -5.90 -1.92 -1.93
C TYR A 10 -5.11 -1.99 -0.63
N PRO A 11 -4.22 -3.00 -0.46
CA PRO A 11 -3.50 -3.20 0.81
C PRO A 11 -2.64 -1.99 1.17
N VAL A 12 -2.11 -1.29 0.17
CA VAL A 12 -1.30 -0.08 0.35
C VAL A 12 -2.01 1.13 -0.26
N LYS A 13 -2.18 2.18 0.54
CA LYS A 13 -2.70 3.46 0.08
C LYS A 13 -1.82 4.04 -1.04
N GLY A 14 -2.45 4.43 -2.15
CA GLY A 14 -1.77 5.14 -3.24
C GLY A 14 -1.19 4.24 -4.32
N PHE A 15 -1.28 2.91 -4.16
CA PHE A 15 -0.81 1.90 -5.11
C PHE A 15 -2.01 1.27 -5.86
N THR A 16 -1.70 0.48 -6.88
CA THR A 16 -2.68 -0.37 -7.58
C THR A 16 -3.22 -1.48 -6.67
N PRO A 17 -4.44 -1.97 -6.95
CA PRO A 17 -5.03 -3.04 -6.16
C PRO A 17 -4.49 -4.41 -6.56
N GLU A 18 -4.69 -5.38 -5.67
CA GLU A 18 -4.74 -6.79 -6.05
C GLU A 18 -6.19 -7.19 -6.40
N THR A 19 -6.34 -8.25 -7.18
CA THR A 19 -7.65 -8.77 -7.64
C THR A 19 -7.89 -10.18 -7.08
N PRO A 20 -8.34 -10.30 -5.81
CA PRO A 20 -8.57 -11.60 -5.19
C PRO A 20 -9.91 -12.20 -5.64
N ASP A 21 -10.03 -13.53 -5.59
CA ASP A 21 -11.28 -14.23 -5.95
C ASP A 21 -12.39 -14.04 -4.90
N SER A 22 -12.03 -13.65 -3.68
CA SER A 22 -12.97 -13.40 -2.59
C SER A 22 -12.46 -12.30 -1.66
N LEU A 23 -13.39 -11.63 -0.97
CA LEU A 23 -13.09 -10.63 0.05
C LEU A 23 -13.90 -10.92 1.31
N PHE A 24 -13.30 -10.64 2.47
CA PHE A 24 -14.00 -10.70 3.74
C PHE A 24 -14.48 -9.31 4.16
N VAL A 25 -15.80 -9.11 4.21
CA VAL A 25 -16.43 -7.89 4.74
C VAL A 25 -16.56 -8.03 6.26
N GLN A 26 -15.93 -7.13 6.99
CA GLN A 26 -15.97 -7.12 8.45
C GLN A 26 -17.28 -6.53 8.98
N PRO A 27 -17.61 -6.70 10.28
CA PRO A 27 -18.83 -6.15 10.88
C PRO A 27 -18.95 -4.62 10.77
N ASP A 28 -17.82 -3.91 10.62
CA ASP A 28 -17.77 -2.46 10.43
C ASP A 28 -17.89 -2.03 8.95
N GLY A 29 -18.12 -2.99 8.04
CA GLY A 29 -18.23 -2.78 6.60
C GLY A 29 -16.91 -2.66 5.87
N ARG A 30 -15.76 -2.72 6.56
CA ARG A 30 -14.44 -2.65 5.91
C ARG A 30 -14.03 -4.01 5.36
N ILE A 31 -13.32 -3.98 4.25
CA ILE A 31 -12.68 -5.19 3.70
C ILE A 31 -11.44 -5.51 4.55
N ARG A 32 -11.30 -6.77 4.96
CA ARG A 32 -10.08 -7.21 5.64
C ARG A 32 -8.87 -7.09 4.72
N GLY A 33 -7.72 -6.71 5.27
CA GLY A 33 -6.48 -6.54 4.50
C GLY A 33 -6.45 -5.29 3.60
N ASP A 34 -7.51 -4.50 3.60
CA ASP A 34 -7.64 -3.31 2.77
C ASP A 34 -7.11 -2.07 3.52
N ARG A 35 -6.27 -1.26 2.87
CA ARG A 35 -5.59 -0.09 3.43
C ARG A 35 -4.82 -0.39 4.74
N VAL A 36 -4.13 -1.53 4.81
CA VAL A 36 -3.31 -1.91 5.98
C VAL A 36 -2.04 -1.05 6.13
N LEU A 37 -1.60 -0.41 5.05
CA LEU A 37 -0.40 0.44 5.03
C LEU A 37 -0.59 1.72 4.21
N ALA A 38 0.24 2.71 4.54
CA ALA A 38 0.55 3.86 3.70
C ALA A 38 2.04 4.16 3.84
N PHE A 39 2.71 4.47 2.73
CA PHE A 39 4.07 5.00 2.75
C PHE A 39 4.02 6.52 2.95
N ARG A 40 4.89 7.02 3.81
CA ARG A 40 5.03 8.45 4.13
C ARG A 40 6.45 8.90 3.85
N PHE A 41 6.63 10.16 3.49
CA PHE A 41 7.97 10.72 3.38
C PHE A 41 8.64 10.78 4.76
N GLY A 42 9.95 10.57 4.79
CA GLY A 42 10.71 10.44 6.04
C GLY A 42 10.61 11.67 6.95
N ASN A 43 10.38 12.85 6.37
CA ASN A 43 10.18 14.11 7.09
C ASN A 43 8.72 14.33 7.58
N ALA A 44 7.81 13.40 7.32
CA ALA A 44 6.39 13.53 7.62
C ALA A 44 5.79 12.31 8.33
N VAL A 45 6.61 11.55 9.05
CA VAL A 45 6.19 10.34 9.77
C VAL A 45 5.28 10.64 10.98
N GLU A 46 5.51 11.78 11.64
CA GLU A 46 4.68 12.24 12.76
C GLU A 46 3.38 12.89 12.27
N PRO A 47 2.25 12.71 12.99
CA PRO A 47 1.01 13.41 12.68
C PRO A 47 1.12 14.91 12.99
N LEU A 48 0.38 15.71 12.23
CA LEU A 48 0.02 17.06 12.65
C LEU A 48 -1.20 16.99 13.59
N ILE A 49 -1.47 18.05 14.33
CA ILE A 49 -2.71 18.18 15.09
C ILE A 49 -3.70 19.05 14.31
N ARG A 50 -4.90 18.54 14.08
CA ARG A 50 -6.02 19.27 13.48
C ARG A 50 -7.29 18.98 14.27
N ASP A 51 -7.95 20.03 14.73
CA ASP A 51 -9.17 19.94 15.55
C ASP A 51 -9.00 19.03 16.79
N GLY A 52 -7.79 19.06 17.39
CA GLY A 52 -7.43 18.24 18.56
C GLY A 52 -7.14 16.77 18.27
N LEU A 53 -7.12 16.36 16.99
CA LEU A 53 -6.88 14.98 16.58
C LEU A 53 -5.62 14.86 15.72
N ASN A 54 -5.00 13.67 15.74
CA ASN A 54 -3.92 13.34 14.83
C ASN A 54 -4.42 13.39 13.39
N TYR A 55 -3.70 14.15 12.57
CA TYR A 55 -4.00 14.38 11.17
C TYR A 55 -2.76 14.12 10.33
N TRP A 56 -2.90 13.22 9.36
CA TRP A 56 -1.88 12.92 8.37
C TRP A 56 -2.29 13.57 7.04
N PRO A 57 -1.59 14.64 6.59
CA PRO A 57 -1.89 15.27 5.31
C PRO A 57 -1.72 14.26 4.16
N LYS A 58 -2.62 14.35 3.17
CA LYS A 58 -2.62 13.45 2.01
C LYS A 58 -1.38 13.63 1.12
N ALA A 59 -0.89 14.86 0.99
CA ALA A 59 0.28 15.21 0.17
C ALA A 59 1.62 14.74 0.76
N GLU A 60 1.61 14.28 2.02
CA GLU A 60 2.80 13.84 2.75
C GLU A 60 2.99 12.30 2.70
N GLY A 61 2.32 11.67 1.73
CA GLY A 61 2.36 10.23 1.51
C GLY A 61 2.70 9.91 0.06
N LEU A 62 3.37 8.80 -0.15
CA LEU A 62 3.63 8.29 -1.49
C LEU A 62 2.30 7.87 -2.13
N ALA A 63 2.04 8.39 -3.33
CA ALA A 63 0.85 8.06 -4.09
C ALA A 63 1.13 8.16 -5.60
N MET A 64 0.46 7.30 -6.37
CA MET A 64 0.57 7.25 -7.83
C MET A 64 0.21 8.58 -8.53
N GLN A 65 -0.55 9.45 -7.86
CA GLN A 65 -0.86 10.78 -8.40
C GLN A 65 0.41 11.62 -8.62
N ASP A 66 1.37 11.52 -7.70
CA ASP A 66 2.61 12.30 -7.73
C ASP A 66 3.81 11.47 -8.24
N PHE A 67 3.71 10.13 -8.15
CA PHE A 67 4.73 9.17 -8.56
C PHE A 67 4.10 8.08 -9.46
N PRO A 68 3.71 8.41 -10.70
CA PRO A 68 3.11 7.43 -11.62
C PRO A 68 3.99 6.20 -11.84
N GLY A 69 5.31 6.30 -11.63
CA GLY A 69 6.26 5.19 -11.70
C GLY A 69 5.91 4.00 -10.80
N ILE A 70 5.13 4.17 -9.73
CA ILE A 70 4.69 3.05 -8.87
C ILE A 70 3.47 2.28 -9.42
N GLY A 71 2.80 2.80 -10.45
CA GLY A 71 1.60 2.20 -11.04
C GLY A 71 1.80 0.77 -11.57
N PRO A 72 2.92 0.44 -12.24
CA PRO A 72 3.21 -0.91 -12.71
C PRO A 72 3.50 -1.95 -11.62
N LEU A 73 3.66 -1.53 -10.35
CA LEU A 73 3.90 -2.46 -9.25
C LEU A 73 2.67 -3.36 -9.04
N GLN A 74 2.93 -4.64 -8.80
CA GLN A 74 1.91 -5.64 -8.51
C GLN A 74 2.00 -6.03 -7.05
N LEU A 75 0.90 -5.88 -6.32
CA LEU A 75 0.85 -6.14 -4.89
C LEU A 75 0.03 -7.40 -4.62
N ARG A 76 0.44 -8.15 -3.60
CA ARG A 76 -0.39 -9.19 -2.98
C ARG A 76 -0.24 -9.13 -1.46
N PHE A 77 -1.35 -9.23 -0.74
CA PHE A 77 -1.34 -9.25 0.71
C PHE A 77 -1.81 -10.60 1.26
N ASP A 78 -0.93 -11.28 1.99
CA ASP A 78 -1.27 -12.45 2.78
C ASP A 78 -1.80 -11.98 4.13
N GLU A 79 -3.11 -12.13 4.32
CA GLU A 79 -3.78 -11.74 5.55
C GLU A 79 -3.39 -12.62 6.75
N GLU A 80 -3.16 -13.90 6.53
CA GLU A 80 -2.87 -14.85 7.61
C GLU A 80 -1.46 -14.62 8.15
N GLN A 81 -0.50 -14.44 7.25
CA GLN A 81 0.89 -14.20 7.60
C GLN A 81 1.20 -12.71 7.88
N GLN A 82 0.25 -11.82 7.59
CA GLN A 82 0.45 -10.35 7.61
C GLN A 82 1.69 -9.96 6.79
N ARG A 83 1.75 -10.44 5.55
CA ARG A 83 2.88 -10.22 4.63
C ARG A 83 2.45 -9.50 3.36
N LEU A 84 3.26 -8.54 2.96
CA LEU A 84 3.09 -7.82 1.70
C LEU A 84 4.16 -8.27 0.71
N HIS A 85 3.69 -8.70 -0.45
CA HIS A 85 4.50 -9.03 -1.61
C HIS A 85 4.34 -7.93 -2.67
N ILE A 86 5.45 -7.36 -3.14
CA ILE A 86 5.48 -6.36 -4.19
C ILE A 86 6.40 -6.85 -5.32
N GLN A 87 5.88 -6.83 -6.55
CA GLN A 87 6.60 -7.22 -7.75
C GLN A 87 6.62 -6.10 -8.79
N HIS A 88 7.66 -6.10 -9.60
CA HIS A 88 7.75 -5.30 -10.81
C HIS A 88 8.17 -6.21 -11.97
N ASN A 89 7.36 -6.29 -13.02
CA ASN A 89 7.63 -7.13 -14.21
C ASN A 89 7.97 -8.61 -13.89
N GLY A 90 7.37 -9.17 -12.85
CA GLY A 90 7.58 -10.54 -12.40
C GLY A 90 8.71 -10.71 -11.37
N ASP A 91 9.60 -9.73 -11.25
CA ASP A 91 10.69 -9.74 -10.27
C ASP A 91 10.19 -9.28 -8.90
N VAL A 92 10.63 -9.96 -7.84
CA VAL A 92 10.26 -9.63 -6.47
C VAL A 92 11.05 -8.40 -6.00
N LEU A 93 10.33 -7.29 -5.84
CA LEU A 93 10.88 -6.08 -5.25
C LEU A 93 11.01 -6.26 -3.74
N VAL A 94 9.98 -6.77 -3.06
CA VAL A 94 10.05 -7.06 -1.63
C VAL A 94 8.94 -8.05 -1.23
N ASP A 95 9.27 -8.96 -0.31
CA ASP A 95 8.32 -9.82 0.38
C ASP A 95 8.64 -9.75 1.88
N ALA A 96 7.78 -9.08 2.64
CA ALA A 96 8.06 -8.76 4.03
C ALA A 96 6.79 -8.74 4.89
N GLY A 97 6.96 -9.05 6.17
CA GLY A 97 5.90 -8.91 7.18
C GLY A 97 5.60 -7.45 7.52
N LEU A 98 4.50 -7.23 8.23
CA LEU A 98 4.15 -5.90 8.77
C LEU A 98 4.72 -5.62 10.16
N ASP A 99 5.68 -6.42 10.63
CA ASP A 99 6.47 -6.14 11.84
C ASP A 99 7.49 -5.01 11.60
N GLU A 100 8.22 -4.62 12.65
CA GLU A 100 9.18 -3.51 12.58
C GLU A 100 10.26 -3.73 11.50
N LYS A 101 10.86 -4.93 11.47
CA LYS A 101 11.92 -5.28 10.51
C LYS A 101 11.38 -5.29 9.08
N GLY A 102 10.20 -5.87 8.88
CA GLY A 102 9.55 -5.95 7.59
C GLY A 102 9.13 -4.57 7.08
N ARG A 103 8.61 -3.70 7.95
CA ARG A 103 8.31 -2.30 7.62
C ARG A 103 9.54 -1.52 7.21
N ALA A 104 10.67 -1.68 7.92
CA ALA A 104 11.93 -1.06 7.52
C ALA A 104 12.37 -1.54 6.12
N LEU A 105 12.32 -2.86 5.87
CA LEU A 105 12.65 -3.42 4.56
C LEU A 105 11.71 -2.93 3.44
N LEU A 106 10.41 -2.82 3.72
CA LEU A 106 9.43 -2.26 2.79
C LEU A 106 9.78 -0.81 2.44
N CYS A 107 10.06 0.03 3.45
CA CYS A 107 10.47 1.41 3.25
C CYS A 107 11.73 1.51 2.38
N ASP A 108 12.78 0.75 2.71
CA ASP A 108 14.06 0.80 1.99
C ASP A 108 13.89 0.39 0.51
N ARG A 109 13.19 -0.71 0.25
CA ARG A 109 13.04 -1.24 -1.12
C ARG A 109 12.11 -0.38 -1.97
N VAL A 110 11.02 0.13 -1.41
CA VAL A 110 10.11 1.03 -2.12
C VAL A 110 10.76 2.39 -2.36
N ALA A 111 11.51 2.93 -1.39
CA ALA A 111 12.25 4.18 -1.58
C ALA A 111 13.31 4.04 -2.68
N ALA A 112 14.08 2.96 -2.68
CA ALA A 112 15.06 2.68 -3.74
C ALA A 112 14.38 2.62 -5.12
N TYR A 113 13.28 1.89 -5.25
CA TYR A 113 12.53 1.81 -6.50
C TYR A 113 12.04 3.18 -7.00
N VAL A 114 11.48 3.99 -6.11
CA VAL A 114 10.99 5.35 -6.47
C VAL A 114 12.15 6.25 -6.90
N LEU A 115 13.30 6.19 -6.23
CA LEU A 115 14.48 7.00 -6.60
C LEU A 115 15.13 6.56 -7.92
N GLU A 116 15.04 5.28 -8.27
CA GLU A 116 15.60 4.71 -9.50
C GLU A 116 14.64 4.81 -10.69
N THR A 117 13.35 5.03 -10.44
CA THR A 117 12.31 5.12 -11.47
C THR A 117 12.14 6.58 -11.90
N PRO A 118 12.40 6.93 -13.17
CA PRO A 118 12.11 8.26 -13.66
C PRO A 118 10.60 8.51 -13.63
N GLU A 119 10.19 9.66 -13.09
CA GLU A 119 8.84 10.15 -13.27
C GLU A 119 8.75 10.80 -14.67
N GLY A 120 7.74 10.39 -15.45
CA GLY A 120 7.55 10.81 -16.85
C GLY A 120 7.13 12.26 -17.04
#